data_AF-A0A7S1YLV4-F1
#
_entry.id   AF-A0A7S1YLV4-F1
#
_cell.length_a   1.000
_cell.length_b   1.000
_cell.length_c   1.000
_cell.angle_alpha   90.00
_cell.angle_beta   90.00
_cell.angle_gamma   90.00
#
_symmetry.space_group_name_H-M   'P 1'
#
loop_
_entity.id
_entity.type
_entity.pdbx_description
1 polymer ?
#
loop_
_entity_poly.entity_id
_entity_poly.type
_entity_poly.pdbx_seq_one_letter_code
_entity_poly.pdbx_strand_id
1 'polypeptide(L)'
;EKFGVTNPTGFDEILVGTMQGNTGKVIEGMYTYGGNSGAALPTTMTSLLTNLLVATDRKAFADFPYQTELLLSAASAIVASHVDRRDVGVRLATKFLLPHATPKGDPLVNGWMAELLSHHAPTTDTEAEGLLNLCQGLVRLKSRRVLDGCISMVLSRVQHYQKQRQPWSAVHWMLRGLETELLFLQSKDGTDETSWETILASGTCARLVVSFCARDASALLIKLAGAGTEVPTTPDLDATVEVVECLEKDPLYPMLGRVSEVQLIQHVAAMCKAVLRNESPEKSMASHISVCLAQTVLEDGTVGTIAHPSTYWNLLTLAGKILDHDEEFYKARDSAERFSNVSFDVAGIHALLSVFTKLTMEESKTEHISEKEIEGMRLGLANGLMRAIVSDNRKSYESMVKMHAGPDRKRMDQAKSADIGTYSSVADQELIVERMLDF
;
A
#
# COMPACT_ATOMS: atom_id res chain seq x y z
N GLU A 1 -14.95 48.86 66.01
CA GLU A 1 -16.12 49.05 65.12
C GLU A 1 -16.41 47.76 64.39
N LYS A 2 -17.68 47.34 64.36
CA LYS A 2 -18.15 46.24 63.51
C LYS A 2 -18.13 46.78 62.08
N PHE A 3 -17.20 46.33 61.25
CA PHE A 3 -17.39 46.42 59.80
C PHE A 3 -18.55 45.49 59.46
N GLY A 4 -19.75 46.07 59.43
CA GLY A 4 -20.93 45.42 58.85
C GLY A 4 -20.59 45.14 57.41
N VAL A 5 -20.46 43.87 57.07
CA VAL A 5 -20.42 43.40 55.70
C VAL A 5 -21.79 43.74 55.11
N THR A 6 -21.86 44.90 54.46
CA THR A 6 -22.94 45.23 53.52
C THR A 6 -22.92 44.14 52.46
N ASN A 7 -24.03 43.38 52.34
CA ASN A 7 -24.26 42.28 51.40
C ASN A 7 -23.06 42.00 50.48
N PRO A 8 -22.21 41.00 50.82
CA PRO A 8 -21.06 40.71 49.99
C PRO A 8 -21.59 40.40 48.59
N THR A 9 -21.05 41.06 47.59
CA THR A 9 -21.27 40.60 46.23
C THR A 9 -20.74 39.16 46.16
N GLY A 10 -21.28 38.30 45.28
CA GLY A 10 -20.78 36.91 45.18
C GLY A 10 -19.25 36.83 45.00
N PHE A 11 -18.65 37.90 44.45
CA PHE A 11 -17.21 38.09 44.35
C PHE A 11 -16.49 38.23 45.71
N ASP A 12 -17.05 39.00 46.65
CA ASP A 12 -16.45 39.22 47.97
C ASP A 12 -16.45 37.92 48.80
N GLU A 13 -17.49 37.09 48.67
CA GLU A 13 -17.54 35.78 49.32
C GLU A 13 -16.49 34.81 48.75
N ILE A 14 -16.28 34.84 47.43
CA ILE A 14 -15.25 34.07 46.73
C ILE A 14 -13.84 34.52 47.16
N LEU A 15 -13.61 35.83 47.23
CA LEU A 15 -12.33 36.41 47.66
C LEU A 15 -12.01 36.06 49.12
N VAL A 16 -12.97 36.24 50.03
CA VAL A 16 -12.80 35.88 51.44
C VAL A 16 -12.54 34.38 51.58
N GLY A 17 -13.28 33.53 50.85
CA GLY A 17 -13.05 32.08 50.82
C GLY A 17 -11.66 31.72 50.30
N THR A 18 -11.19 32.41 49.26
CA THR A 18 -9.83 32.25 48.72
C THR A 18 -8.77 32.62 49.74
N MET A 19 -8.93 33.76 50.43
CA MET A 19 -8.03 34.22 51.50
C MET A 19 -8.01 33.28 52.70
N GLN A 20 -9.11 32.56 52.93
CA GLN A 20 -9.22 31.52 53.97
C GLN A 20 -8.65 30.16 53.53
N GLY A 21 -8.08 30.06 52.33
CA GLY A 21 -7.49 28.82 51.81
C GLY A 21 -8.51 27.82 51.26
N ASN A 22 -9.76 28.23 51.03
CA ASN A 22 -10.76 27.38 50.39
C ASN A 22 -10.53 27.36 48.87
N THR A 23 -9.72 26.40 48.44
CA THR A 23 -9.36 26.15 47.04
C THR A 23 -10.57 25.84 46.14
N GLY A 24 -11.66 25.28 46.67
CA GLY A 24 -12.91 25.08 45.94
C GLY A 24 -13.58 26.40 45.54
N LYS A 25 -13.57 27.40 46.43
CA LYS A 25 -14.09 28.75 46.15
C LYS A 25 -13.28 29.49 45.08
N VAL A 26 -11.98 29.20 44.96
CA VAL A 26 -11.12 29.72 43.89
C VAL A 26 -11.58 29.23 42.53
N ILE A 27 -11.82 27.91 42.40
CA ILE A 27 -12.28 27.29 41.15
C ILE A 27 -13.69 27.79 40.80
N GLU A 28 -14.60 27.84 41.76
CA GLU A 28 -15.96 28.37 41.58
C GLU A 28 -15.94 29.83 41.09
N GLY A 29 -15.08 30.65 41.68
CA GLY A 29 -14.88 32.03 41.24
C GLY A 29 -14.34 32.13 39.81
N MET A 30 -13.27 31.43 39.50
CA MET A 30 -12.72 31.44 38.14
C MET A 30 -13.70 30.92 37.09
N TYR A 31 -14.48 29.90 37.43
CA TYR A 31 -15.53 29.38 36.55
C TYR A 31 -16.61 30.43 36.30
N THR A 32 -17.08 31.10 37.36
CA THR A 32 -18.15 32.11 37.33
C THR A 32 -17.73 33.39 36.59
N TYR A 33 -16.50 33.84 36.78
CA TYR A 33 -15.98 35.09 36.22
C TYR A 33 -15.25 34.92 34.88
N GLY A 34 -15.52 33.83 34.16
CA GLY A 34 -15.10 33.67 32.77
C GLY A 34 -14.80 32.25 32.35
N GLY A 35 -14.55 31.32 33.26
CA GLY A 35 -14.25 29.93 32.91
C GLY A 35 -15.38 29.22 32.15
N ASN A 36 -16.64 29.62 32.38
CA ASN A 36 -17.81 29.12 31.66
C ASN A 36 -18.17 29.93 30.40
N SER A 37 -17.41 30.96 30.05
CA SER A 37 -17.75 31.89 28.95
C SER A 37 -17.57 31.29 27.56
N GLY A 38 -16.90 30.14 27.44
CA GLY A 38 -16.52 29.54 26.17
C GLY A 38 -15.31 30.21 25.51
N ALA A 39 -14.75 31.27 26.09
CA ALA A 39 -13.53 31.90 25.60
C ALA A 39 -12.29 31.07 26.00
N ALA A 40 -11.39 30.84 25.05
CA ALA A 40 -10.23 29.96 25.24
C ALA A 40 -9.39 30.29 26.49
N LEU A 41 -8.99 31.55 26.66
CA LEU A 41 -8.08 31.94 27.73
C LEU A 41 -8.66 31.68 29.13
N PRO A 42 -9.83 32.23 29.52
CA PRO A 42 -10.35 32.03 30.87
C PRO A 42 -10.70 30.57 31.15
N THR A 43 -11.25 29.83 30.18
CA THR A 43 -11.56 28.40 30.37
C THR A 43 -10.27 27.57 30.54
N THR A 44 -9.22 27.86 29.76
CA THR A 44 -7.91 27.19 29.87
C THR A 44 -7.25 27.51 31.21
N MET A 45 -7.28 28.76 31.67
CA MET A 45 -6.73 29.16 32.97
C MET A 45 -7.43 28.45 34.12
N THR A 46 -8.77 28.36 34.09
CA THR A 46 -9.54 27.62 35.10
C THR A 46 -9.15 26.14 35.13
N SER A 47 -9.01 25.51 33.97
CA SER A 47 -8.59 24.10 33.87
C SER A 47 -7.16 23.88 34.40
N LEU A 48 -6.20 24.71 33.98
CA LEU A 48 -4.81 24.61 34.44
C LEU A 48 -4.68 24.84 35.95
N LEU A 49 -5.36 25.84 36.50
CA LEU A 49 -5.35 26.08 37.94
C LEU A 49 -5.96 24.90 38.70
N THR A 50 -7.07 24.35 38.21
CA THR A 50 -7.68 23.14 38.78
C THR A 50 -6.67 21.99 38.80
N ASN A 51 -5.97 21.75 37.68
CA ASN A 51 -4.93 20.72 37.61
C ASN A 51 -3.78 20.96 38.61
N LEU A 52 -3.34 22.22 38.76
CA LEU A 52 -2.31 22.58 39.73
C LEU A 52 -2.77 22.33 41.17
N LEU A 53 -3.98 22.74 41.53
CA LEU A 53 -4.54 22.57 42.87
C LEU A 53 -4.70 21.09 43.24
N VAL A 54 -5.23 20.27 42.32
CA VAL A 54 -5.33 18.81 42.49
C VAL A 54 -3.95 18.18 42.66
N ALA A 55 -2.94 18.65 41.90
CA ALA A 55 -1.58 18.14 42.01
C ALA A 55 -0.92 18.49 43.36
N THR A 56 -1.20 19.68 43.90
CA THR A 56 -0.64 20.14 45.18
C THR A 56 -1.31 19.54 46.42
N ASP A 57 -2.61 19.23 46.36
CA ASP A 57 -3.34 18.64 47.49
C ASP A 57 -4.27 17.49 47.06
N ARG A 58 -3.64 16.35 46.74
CA ARG A 58 -4.33 15.14 46.27
C ARG A 58 -5.36 14.58 47.26
N LYS A 59 -5.25 14.89 48.56
CA LYS A 59 -6.19 14.36 49.57
C LYS A 59 -7.45 15.21 49.66
N ALA A 60 -7.34 16.53 49.55
CA ALA A 60 -8.49 17.43 49.52
C ALA A 60 -9.32 17.29 48.23
N PHE A 61 -8.70 16.84 47.14
CA PHE A 61 -9.29 16.77 45.81
C PHE A 61 -9.40 15.37 45.21
N ALA A 62 -9.26 14.32 46.03
CA ALA A 62 -9.24 12.93 45.56
C ALA A 62 -10.47 12.55 44.72
N ASP A 63 -11.62 13.18 44.98
CA ASP A 63 -12.90 12.91 44.33
C ASP A 63 -13.42 14.11 43.52
N PHE A 64 -12.57 15.05 43.07
CA PHE A 64 -13.06 16.22 42.32
C PHE A 64 -13.58 15.81 40.93
N PRO A 65 -14.90 15.75 40.70
CA PRO A 65 -15.46 15.04 39.55
C PRO A 65 -15.36 15.86 38.25
N TYR A 66 -15.02 17.15 38.35
CA TYR A 66 -15.06 18.10 37.24
C TYR A 66 -13.71 18.32 36.56
N GLN A 67 -12.62 17.68 37.00
CA GLN A 67 -11.28 17.92 36.46
C GLN A 67 -11.22 17.63 34.95
N THR A 68 -11.70 16.46 34.53
CA THR A 68 -11.76 16.08 33.12
C THR A 68 -12.73 16.98 32.35
N GLU A 69 -13.90 17.30 32.91
CA GLU A 69 -14.88 18.16 32.24
C GLU A 69 -14.33 19.57 31.96
N LEU A 70 -13.64 20.18 32.93
CA LEU A 70 -12.99 21.48 32.76
C LEU A 70 -11.85 21.41 31.73
N LEU A 71 -11.08 20.32 31.71
CA LEU A 71 -10.04 20.09 30.72
C LEU A 71 -10.62 19.99 29.30
N LEU A 72 -11.68 19.20 29.11
CA LEU A 72 -12.32 19.04 27.81
C LEU A 72 -13.04 20.32 27.37
N SER A 73 -13.66 21.04 28.31
CA SER A 73 -14.26 22.35 28.05
C SER A 73 -13.22 23.37 27.58
N ALA A 74 -12.04 23.39 28.22
CA ALA A 74 -10.93 24.24 27.79
C ALA A 74 -10.44 23.89 26.39
N ALA A 75 -10.27 22.59 26.09
CA ALA A 75 -9.88 22.17 24.75
C ALA A 75 -10.93 22.57 23.69
N SER A 76 -12.22 22.43 24.00
CA SER A 76 -13.32 22.88 23.14
C SER A 76 -13.28 24.40 22.90
N ALA A 77 -13.10 25.17 23.97
CA ALA A 77 -13.00 26.62 23.92
C ALA A 77 -11.80 27.09 23.08
N ILE A 78 -10.65 26.39 23.15
CA ILE A 78 -9.48 26.64 22.31
C ILE A 78 -9.84 26.49 20.83
N VAL A 79 -10.49 25.40 20.45
CA VAL A 79 -10.88 25.14 19.05
C VAL A 79 -11.90 26.18 18.59
N ALA A 80 -12.94 26.44 19.39
CA ALA A 80 -14.00 27.38 19.07
C ALA A 80 -13.49 28.83 18.95
N SER A 81 -12.45 29.21 19.70
CA SER A 81 -11.88 30.56 19.63
C SER A 81 -11.01 30.80 18.39
N HIS A 82 -10.72 29.76 17.61
CA HIS A 82 -9.88 29.83 16.42
C HIS A 82 -10.64 29.39 15.15
N VAL A 83 -11.88 29.85 14.97
CA VAL A 83 -12.72 29.46 13.80
C VAL A 83 -12.01 29.76 12.48
N ASP A 84 -11.39 30.94 12.34
CA ASP A 84 -10.71 31.37 11.12
C ASP A 84 -9.34 30.70 10.91
N ARG A 85 -8.80 30.05 11.95
CA ARG A 85 -7.50 29.36 11.96
C ARG A 85 -7.65 28.02 12.67
N ARG A 86 -8.53 27.18 12.13
CA ARG A 86 -8.91 25.90 12.72
C ARG A 86 -7.70 24.99 12.95
N ASP A 87 -6.71 25.06 12.08
CA ASP A 87 -5.40 24.40 12.19
C ASP A 87 -4.68 24.73 13.51
N VAL A 88 -4.64 26.02 13.86
CA VAL A 88 -4.02 26.51 15.10
C VAL A 88 -4.82 26.03 16.30
N GLY A 89 -6.14 26.17 16.27
CA GLY A 89 -7.05 25.74 17.34
C GLY A 89 -6.91 24.25 17.65
N VAL A 90 -7.00 23.40 16.62
CA VAL A 90 -6.85 21.94 16.76
C VAL A 90 -5.47 21.60 17.30
N ARG A 91 -4.39 22.14 16.75
CA ARG A 91 -3.03 21.86 17.22
C ARG A 91 -2.82 22.27 18.68
N LEU A 92 -3.35 23.43 19.10
CA LEU A 92 -3.25 23.90 20.48
C LEU A 92 -4.06 23.01 21.43
N ALA A 93 -5.29 22.64 21.05
CA ALA A 93 -6.13 21.75 21.83
C ALA A 93 -5.50 20.34 21.96
N THR A 94 -4.97 19.78 20.87
CA THR A 94 -4.22 18.52 20.90
C THR A 94 -3.03 18.61 21.84
N LYS A 95 -2.21 19.66 21.75
CA LYS A 95 -1.06 19.87 22.65
C LYS A 95 -1.47 20.03 24.11
N PHE A 96 -2.61 20.68 24.36
CA PHE A 96 -3.15 20.88 25.70
C PHE A 96 -3.61 19.56 26.33
N LEU A 97 -4.23 18.68 25.55
CA LEU A 97 -4.72 17.38 26.02
C LEU A 97 -3.62 16.30 26.11
N LEU A 98 -2.57 16.42 25.30
CA LEU A 98 -1.51 15.41 25.16
C LEU A 98 -0.90 14.95 26.50
N PRO A 99 -0.59 15.82 27.49
CA PRO A 99 -0.02 15.38 28.78
C PRO A 99 -1.00 14.55 29.62
N HIS A 100 -2.29 14.68 29.37
CA HIS A 100 -3.36 14.01 30.11
C HIS A 100 -3.85 12.74 29.40
N ALA A 101 -3.60 12.64 28.10
CA ALA A 101 -3.88 11.45 27.31
C ALA A 101 -2.86 10.36 27.62
N THR A 102 -3.30 9.30 28.28
CA THR A 102 -2.50 8.09 28.44
C THR A 102 -3.37 6.87 28.18
N PRO A 103 -2.81 5.72 27.74
CA PRO A 103 -3.62 4.53 27.45
C PRO A 103 -4.37 3.99 28.66
N LYS A 104 -3.85 4.22 29.87
CA LYS A 104 -4.46 3.86 31.16
C LYS A 104 -5.17 5.04 31.84
N GLY A 105 -5.17 6.21 31.19
CA GLY A 105 -5.77 7.43 31.71
C GLY A 105 -7.26 7.49 31.45
N ASP A 106 -7.82 8.68 31.62
CA ASP A 106 -9.24 8.91 31.38
C ASP A 106 -9.61 8.64 29.92
N PRO A 107 -10.50 7.67 29.63
CA PRO A 107 -10.89 7.35 28.26
C PRO A 107 -11.59 8.52 27.56
N LEU A 108 -12.19 9.45 28.29
CA LEU A 108 -12.84 10.65 27.73
C LEU A 108 -11.82 11.56 27.06
N VAL A 109 -10.64 11.75 27.67
CA VAL A 109 -9.56 12.57 27.09
C VAL A 109 -9.07 11.97 25.77
N ASN A 110 -8.81 10.66 25.74
CA ASN A 110 -8.42 9.96 24.52
C ASN A 110 -9.53 9.99 23.44
N GLY A 111 -10.80 9.89 23.87
CA GLY A 111 -11.96 9.98 22.98
C GLY A 111 -12.08 11.36 22.34
N TRP A 112 -11.96 12.42 23.14
CA TRP A 112 -12.05 13.78 22.66
C TRP A 112 -10.88 14.16 21.74
N MET A 113 -9.66 13.69 22.04
CA MET A 113 -8.53 13.82 21.11
C MET A 113 -8.78 13.12 19.78
N ALA A 114 -9.32 11.88 19.82
CA ALA A 114 -9.64 11.14 18.61
C ALA A 114 -10.71 11.84 17.78
N GLU A 115 -11.75 12.35 18.42
CA GLU A 115 -12.84 13.11 17.78
C GLU A 115 -12.30 14.39 17.13
N LEU A 116 -11.48 15.15 17.88
CA LEU A 116 -10.83 16.37 17.38
C LEU A 116 -10.02 16.09 16.11
N LEU A 117 -9.21 15.03 16.11
CA LEU A 117 -8.37 14.64 14.97
C LEU A 117 -9.22 14.13 13.80
N SER A 118 -10.25 13.32 14.07
CA SER A 118 -11.11 12.71 13.04
C SER A 118 -11.96 13.74 12.29
N HIS A 119 -12.43 14.78 12.99
CA HIS A 119 -13.22 15.85 12.40
C HIS A 119 -12.38 16.98 11.83
N HIS A 120 -11.06 16.90 11.97
CA HIS A 120 -10.15 17.85 11.37
C HIS A 120 -9.70 17.38 9.99
N ALA A 121 -9.84 18.24 8.99
CA ALA A 121 -9.42 17.99 7.63
C ALA A 121 -8.27 18.95 7.31
N PRO A 122 -7.00 18.56 7.52
CA PRO A 122 -5.87 19.45 7.35
C PRO A 122 -5.81 19.97 5.92
N THR A 123 -5.59 21.27 5.81
CA THR A 123 -5.55 21.96 4.52
C THR A 123 -4.19 21.82 3.86
N THR A 124 -3.13 21.66 4.65
CA THR A 124 -1.75 21.54 4.20
C THR A 124 -1.10 20.25 4.68
N ASP A 125 -0.09 19.78 3.94
CA ASP A 125 0.67 18.59 4.32
C ASP A 125 1.47 18.80 5.60
N THR A 126 2.11 19.97 5.74
CA THR A 126 2.87 20.35 6.94
C THR A 126 2.04 20.33 8.22
N GLU A 127 0.76 20.66 8.11
CA GLU A 127 -0.18 20.64 9.23
C GLU A 127 -0.52 19.21 9.65
N ALA A 128 -0.87 18.37 8.67
CA ALA A 128 -1.16 16.96 8.90
C ALA A 128 0.06 16.24 9.49
N GLU A 129 1.26 16.45 8.94
CA GLU A 129 2.52 15.90 9.46
C GLU A 129 2.78 16.37 10.89
N GLY A 130 2.61 17.67 11.16
CA GLY A 130 2.76 18.23 12.50
C GLY A 130 1.83 17.55 13.52
N LEU A 131 0.58 17.29 13.16
CA LEU A 131 -0.38 16.60 14.03
C LEU A 131 -0.08 15.12 14.21
N LEU A 132 0.33 14.41 13.14
CA LEU A 132 0.78 13.01 13.25
C LEU A 132 1.96 12.91 14.20
N ASN A 133 2.98 13.76 14.03
CA ASN A 133 4.18 13.78 14.86
C ASN A 133 3.86 14.03 16.34
N LEU A 134 2.91 14.92 16.64
CA LEU A 134 2.45 15.15 18.01
C LEU A 134 1.79 13.91 18.64
N CYS A 135 1.10 13.10 17.84
CA CYS A 135 0.34 11.95 18.32
C CYS A 135 1.16 10.64 18.37
N GLN A 136 2.33 10.58 17.72
CA GLN A 136 3.17 9.38 17.65
C GLN A 136 3.45 8.75 19.02
N GLY A 137 3.70 9.56 20.05
CA GLY A 137 3.94 9.06 21.41
C GLY A 137 2.77 8.23 21.95
N LEU A 138 1.54 8.70 21.76
CA LEU A 138 0.34 7.99 22.21
C LEU A 138 0.06 6.74 21.37
N VAL A 139 0.34 6.81 20.06
CA VAL A 139 0.22 5.67 19.15
C VAL A 139 1.19 4.55 19.55
N ARG A 140 2.46 4.87 19.83
CA ARG A 140 3.46 3.92 20.38
C ARG A 140 3.03 3.33 21.72
N LEU A 141 2.35 4.12 22.55
CA LEU A 141 1.77 3.66 23.81
C LEU A 141 0.48 2.82 23.62
N LYS A 142 0.09 2.50 22.38
CA LYS A 142 -1.07 1.66 22.03
C LYS A 142 -2.43 2.32 22.28
N SER A 143 -2.54 3.64 22.15
CA SER A 143 -3.84 4.32 22.17
C SER A 143 -4.59 4.13 20.84
N ARG A 144 -5.50 3.15 20.78
CA ARG A 144 -6.26 2.84 19.56
C ARG A 144 -7.11 4.01 19.07
N ARG A 145 -7.79 4.72 19.98
CA ARG A 145 -8.64 5.87 19.63
C ARG A 145 -7.85 6.97 18.91
N VAL A 146 -6.64 7.28 19.42
CA VAL A 146 -5.78 8.31 18.81
C VAL A 146 -5.27 7.84 17.46
N LEU A 147 -4.94 6.56 17.30
CA LEU A 147 -4.61 5.99 15.99
C LEU A 147 -5.77 6.19 15.01
N ASP A 148 -7.00 5.81 15.37
CA ASP A 148 -8.16 5.93 14.48
C ASP A 148 -8.37 7.39 14.03
N GLY A 149 -8.17 8.36 14.92
CA GLY A 149 -8.21 9.79 14.57
C GLY A 149 -7.06 10.23 13.65
N CYS A 150 -5.84 9.74 13.86
CA CYS A 150 -4.71 9.98 12.96
C CYS A 150 -4.98 9.41 11.56
N ILE A 151 -5.52 8.20 11.48
CA ILE A 151 -5.84 7.55 10.20
C ILE A 151 -6.98 8.30 9.50
N SER A 152 -8.03 8.71 10.20
CA SER A 152 -9.09 9.53 9.62
C SER A 152 -8.55 10.81 8.97
N MET A 153 -7.62 11.50 9.66
CA MET A 153 -6.94 12.67 9.14
C MET A 153 -6.09 12.37 7.89
N VAL A 154 -5.33 11.27 7.91
CA VAL A 154 -4.56 10.79 6.74
C VAL A 154 -5.49 10.52 5.55
N LEU A 155 -6.60 9.81 5.78
CA LEU A 155 -7.58 9.51 4.73
C LEU A 155 -8.21 10.77 4.13
N SER A 156 -8.38 11.82 4.93
CA SER A 156 -8.81 13.13 4.42
C SER A 156 -7.82 13.70 3.40
N ARG A 157 -6.50 13.62 3.67
CA ARG A 157 -5.45 14.04 2.71
C ARG A 157 -5.41 13.14 1.47
N VAL A 158 -5.54 11.83 1.65
CA VAL A 158 -5.63 10.87 0.53
C VAL A 158 -6.80 11.23 -0.39
N GLN A 159 -7.99 11.46 0.17
CA GLN A 159 -9.17 11.85 -0.61
C GLN A 159 -9.01 13.19 -1.31
N HIS A 160 -8.34 14.16 -0.68
CA HIS A 160 -8.03 15.45 -1.29
C HIS A 160 -7.17 15.28 -2.55
N TYR A 161 -6.09 14.51 -2.48
CA TYR A 161 -5.19 14.26 -3.61
C TYR A 161 -5.81 13.39 -4.70
N GLN A 162 -6.64 12.42 -4.33
CA GLN A 162 -7.43 11.65 -5.30
C GLN A 162 -8.37 12.55 -6.11
N LYS A 163 -9.06 13.51 -5.46
CA LYS A 163 -9.91 14.49 -6.16
C LYS A 163 -9.11 15.40 -7.09
N GLN A 164 -7.87 15.72 -6.74
CA GLN A 164 -6.96 16.51 -7.57
C GLN A 164 -6.24 15.71 -8.66
N ARG A 165 -6.47 14.39 -8.74
CA ARG A 165 -5.76 13.48 -9.65
C ARG A 165 -4.24 13.51 -9.46
N GLN A 166 -3.79 13.57 -8.21
CA GLN A 166 -2.38 13.47 -7.83
C GLN A 166 -2.12 12.13 -7.13
N PRO A 167 -1.93 11.03 -7.90
CA PRO A 167 -1.83 9.68 -7.36
C PRO A 167 -0.56 9.50 -6.52
N TRP A 168 0.55 10.13 -6.91
CA TRP A 168 1.79 10.16 -6.12
C TRP A 168 1.55 10.64 -4.69
N SER A 169 0.91 11.81 -4.54
CA SER A 169 0.63 12.42 -3.23
C SER A 169 -0.36 11.59 -2.42
N ALA A 170 -1.36 11.00 -3.09
CA ALA A 170 -2.31 10.12 -2.43
C ALA A 170 -1.62 8.88 -1.85
N VAL A 171 -0.74 8.22 -2.62
CA VAL A 171 0.03 7.06 -2.16
C VAL A 171 1.01 7.45 -1.06
N HIS A 172 1.71 8.59 -1.19
CA HIS A 172 2.58 9.11 -0.14
C HIS A 172 1.84 9.22 1.20
N TRP A 173 0.63 9.79 1.22
CA TRP A 173 -0.17 9.88 2.44
C TRP A 173 -0.66 8.53 2.95
N MET A 174 -1.01 7.58 2.07
CA MET A 174 -1.30 6.21 2.50
C MET A 174 -0.08 5.58 3.19
N LEU A 175 1.14 5.83 2.70
CA LEU A 175 2.38 5.33 3.29
C LEU A 175 2.66 5.98 4.66
N ARG A 176 2.46 7.29 4.81
CA ARG A 176 2.54 7.97 6.14
C ARG A 176 1.52 7.41 7.15
N GLY A 177 0.33 7.06 6.67
CA GLY A 177 -0.67 6.37 7.47
C GLY A 177 -0.23 4.96 7.89
N LEU A 178 0.32 4.19 6.95
CA LEU A 178 0.88 2.86 7.22
C LEU A 178 2.02 2.93 8.24
N GLU A 179 2.93 3.90 8.15
CA GLU A 179 3.96 4.13 9.18
C GLU A 179 3.34 4.35 10.56
N THR A 180 2.26 5.11 10.63
CA THR A 180 1.55 5.36 11.88
C THR A 180 0.90 4.08 12.43
N GLU A 181 0.33 3.24 11.58
CA GLU A 181 -0.20 1.91 11.95
C GLU A 181 0.93 0.98 12.42
N LEU A 182 2.09 1.01 11.77
CA LEU A 182 3.26 0.22 12.17
C LEU A 182 3.77 0.62 13.56
N LEU A 183 3.80 1.91 13.89
CA LEU A 183 4.13 2.37 15.25
C LEU A 183 3.16 1.79 16.30
N PHE A 184 1.89 1.60 15.93
CA PHE A 184 0.90 0.96 16.80
C PHE A 184 1.06 -0.56 16.89
N LEU A 185 1.65 -1.22 15.89
CA LEU A 185 1.78 -2.69 15.88
C LEU A 185 3.11 -3.16 16.46
N GLN A 186 4.21 -2.46 16.20
CA GLN A 186 5.55 -2.81 16.67
C GLN A 186 5.61 -3.03 18.19
N SER A 187 6.19 -4.13 18.65
CA SER A 187 6.36 -4.38 20.09
C SER A 187 7.24 -3.30 20.73
N LYS A 188 7.05 -3.05 22.03
CA LYS A 188 7.83 -2.01 22.74
C LYS A 188 9.33 -2.29 22.75
N ASP A 189 9.71 -3.56 22.61
CA ASP A 189 11.09 -4.01 22.65
C ASP A 189 11.73 -4.06 21.25
N GLY A 190 10.95 -3.81 20.19
CA GLY A 190 11.43 -3.77 18.81
C GLY A 190 11.98 -5.11 18.28
N THR A 191 11.83 -6.19 19.05
CA THR A 191 12.40 -7.52 18.76
C THR A 191 11.48 -8.42 17.95
N ASP A 192 10.18 -8.11 17.88
CA ASP A 192 9.22 -8.90 17.09
C ASP A 192 9.02 -8.25 15.72
N GLU A 193 9.49 -8.91 14.67
CA GLU A 193 9.08 -8.60 13.30
C GLU A 193 7.56 -8.79 13.21
N THR A 194 6.83 -7.69 13.08
CA THR A 194 5.38 -7.75 12.85
C THR A 194 5.17 -8.28 11.44
N SER A 195 4.53 -9.44 11.33
CA SER A 195 4.27 -10.05 10.02
C SER A 195 3.37 -9.15 9.17
N TRP A 196 3.59 -9.17 7.84
CA TRP A 196 2.80 -8.37 6.90
C TRP A 196 1.31 -8.71 6.95
N GLU A 197 0.95 -9.97 7.21
CA GLU A 197 -0.44 -10.42 7.34
C GLU A 197 -1.12 -9.75 8.54
N THR A 198 -0.40 -9.58 9.65
CA THR A 198 -0.90 -8.87 10.83
C THR A 198 -1.16 -7.40 10.51
N ILE A 199 -0.26 -6.78 9.73
CA ILE A 199 -0.37 -5.39 9.29
C ILE A 199 -1.58 -5.24 8.35
N LEU A 200 -1.76 -6.14 7.39
CA LEU A 200 -2.93 -6.13 6.49
C LEU A 200 -4.26 -6.37 7.23
N ALA A 201 -4.28 -7.31 8.17
CA ALA A 201 -5.49 -7.63 8.92
C ALA A 201 -5.94 -6.44 9.79
N SER A 202 -5.00 -5.71 10.38
CA SER A 202 -5.30 -4.67 11.37
C SER A 202 -5.24 -3.23 10.84
N GLY A 203 -4.50 -2.99 9.75
CA GLY A 203 -4.21 -1.68 9.17
C GLY A 203 -5.13 -1.31 8.01
N THR A 204 -5.74 -0.13 8.10
CA THR A 204 -6.57 0.46 7.04
C THR A 204 -5.71 1.00 5.91
N CYS A 205 -4.62 1.69 6.22
CA CYS A 205 -3.72 2.25 5.21
C CYS A 205 -2.98 1.14 4.44
N ALA A 206 -2.57 0.06 5.14
CA ALA A 206 -2.02 -1.12 4.49
C ALA A 206 -2.95 -1.68 3.40
N ARG A 207 -4.22 -1.92 3.74
CA ARG A 207 -5.23 -2.41 2.79
C ARG A 207 -5.48 -1.44 1.64
N LEU A 208 -5.43 -0.13 1.89
CA LEU A 208 -5.61 0.87 0.84
C LEU A 208 -4.46 0.89 -0.15
N VAL A 209 -3.20 0.77 0.31
CA VAL A 209 -2.03 0.65 -0.59
C VAL A 209 -2.18 -0.58 -1.48
N VAL A 210 -2.47 -1.73 -0.89
CA VAL A 210 -2.67 -3.00 -1.63
C VAL A 210 -3.83 -2.90 -2.63
N SER A 211 -4.98 -2.41 -2.18
CA SER A 211 -6.15 -2.23 -3.03
C SER A 211 -5.91 -1.25 -4.17
N PHE A 212 -5.17 -0.16 -3.92
CA PHE A 212 -4.78 0.81 -4.92
C PHE A 212 -3.89 0.16 -5.99
N CYS A 213 -2.84 -0.54 -5.57
CA CYS A 213 -1.92 -1.22 -6.48
C CYS A 213 -2.62 -2.28 -7.33
N ALA A 214 -3.44 -3.13 -6.72
CA ALA A 214 -4.20 -4.17 -7.43
C ALA A 214 -5.18 -3.59 -8.45
N ARG A 215 -5.93 -2.55 -8.06
CA ARG A 215 -6.92 -1.92 -8.93
C ARG A 215 -6.24 -1.25 -10.13
N ASP A 216 -5.19 -0.48 -9.88
CA ASP A 216 -4.51 0.27 -10.92
C ASP A 216 -3.74 -0.66 -11.88
N ALA A 217 -3.10 -1.72 -11.35
CA ALA A 217 -2.50 -2.77 -12.18
C ALA A 217 -3.53 -3.47 -13.06
N SER A 218 -4.69 -3.84 -12.50
CA SER A 218 -5.79 -4.46 -13.25
C SER A 218 -6.32 -3.53 -14.36
N ALA A 219 -6.52 -2.25 -14.05
CA ALA A 219 -7.00 -1.27 -15.02
C ALA A 219 -6.02 -1.08 -16.20
N LEU A 220 -4.71 -1.04 -15.92
CA LEU A 220 -3.69 -0.99 -16.97
C LEU A 220 -3.61 -2.29 -17.78
N LEU A 221 -3.69 -3.44 -17.13
CA LEU A 221 -3.71 -4.73 -17.82
C LEU A 221 -4.90 -4.87 -18.77
N ILE A 222 -6.09 -4.40 -18.38
CA ILE A 222 -7.26 -4.37 -19.26
C ILE A 222 -7.00 -3.49 -20.48
N LYS A 223 -6.40 -2.30 -20.29
CA LYS A 223 -6.03 -1.40 -21.40
C LYS A 223 -5.02 -2.04 -22.34
N LEU A 224 -3.97 -2.67 -21.80
CA LEU A 224 -2.98 -3.39 -22.59
C LEU A 224 -3.60 -4.58 -23.34
N ALA A 225 -4.47 -5.36 -22.68
CA ALA A 225 -5.10 -6.55 -23.24
C ALA A 225 -6.17 -6.23 -24.30
N GLY A 226 -6.79 -5.04 -24.27
CA GLY A 226 -7.78 -4.58 -25.25
C GLY A 226 -7.28 -4.61 -26.70
N ALA A 227 -8.12 -5.09 -27.62
CA ALA A 227 -7.84 -5.18 -29.05
C ALA A 227 -8.18 -3.86 -29.76
N GLY A 228 -7.15 -3.10 -30.16
CA GLY A 228 -7.29 -1.96 -31.07
C GLY A 228 -7.49 -0.60 -30.40
N THR A 229 -6.58 0.31 -30.72
CA THR A 229 -6.64 1.79 -30.64
C THR A 229 -6.41 2.56 -29.34
N GLU A 230 -6.37 1.97 -28.14
CA GLU A 230 -5.97 2.74 -26.95
C GLU A 230 -4.83 2.06 -26.17
N VAL A 231 -3.59 2.27 -26.65
CA VAL A 231 -2.41 2.22 -25.77
C VAL A 231 -2.74 3.07 -24.53
N PRO A 232 -2.44 2.61 -23.30
CA PRO A 232 -2.69 3.42 -22.11
C PRO A 232 -2.19 4.84 -22.36
N THR A 233 -3.09 5.81 -22.23
CA THR A 233 -2.75 7.21 -22.51
C THR A 233 -1.50 7.57 -21.71
N THR A 234 -0.55 8.33 -22.30
CA THR A 234 0.67 8.72 -21.60
C THR A 234 0.41 9.25 -20.17
N PRO A 235 -0.67 10.01 -19.88
CA PRO A 235 -0.96 10.46 -18.52
C PRO A 235 -1.29 9.35 -17.51
N ASP A 236 -1.98 8.28 -17.91
CA ASP A 236 -2.34 7.17 -17.02
C ASP A 236 -1.10 6.35 -16.63
N LEU A 237 -0.20 6.19 -17.59
CA LEU A 237 1.08 5.52 -17.35
C LEU A 237 2.00 6.40 -16.52
N ASP A 238 2.16 7.68 -16.85
CA ASP A 238 2.99 8.62 -16.10
C ASP A 238 2.58 8.64 -14.61
N ALA A 239 1.27 8.72 -14.36
CA ALA A 239 0.69 8.60 -13.02
C ALA A 239 1.08 7.29 -12.31
N THR A 240 1.05 6.15 -13.00
CA THR A 240 1.39 4.85 -12.42
C THR A 240 2.89 4.72 -12.17
N VAL A 241 3.71 5.27 -13.08
CA VAL A 241 5.16 5.30 -12.91
C VAL A 241 5.54 6.15 -11.72
N GLU A 242 4.92 7.31 -11.55
CA GLU A 242 5.10 8.14 -10.36
C GLU A 242 4.75 7.37 -9.08
N VAL A 243 3.66 6.60 -9.07
CA VAL A 243 3.27 5.76 -7.92
C VAL A 243 4.33 4.69 -7.63
N VAL A 244 4.80 3.98 -8.64
CA VAL A 244 5.85 2.96 -8.48
C VAL A 244 7.13 3.59 -7.95
N GLU A 245 7.54 4.74 -8.47
CA GLU A 245 8.71 5.47 -7.96
C GLU A 245 8.51 5.97 -6.52
N CYS A 246 7.29 6.36 -6.16
CA CYS A 246 6.96 6.73 -4.78
C CYS A 246 7.17 5.55 -3.84
N LEU A 247 6.64 4.37 -4.22
CA LEU A 247 6.78 3.14 -3.44
C LEU A 247 8.26 2.72 -3.30
N GLU A 248 9.02 2.75 -4.39
CA GLU A 248 10.44 2.33 -4.41
C GLU A 248 11.37 3.25 -3.61
N LYS A 249 11.06 4.54 -3.55
CA LYS A 249 11.86 5.54 -2.79
C LYS A 249 11.49 5.60 -1.31
N ASP A 250 10.37 5.00 -0.91
CA ASP A 250 9.88 5.06 0.46
C ASP A 250 10.67 4.11 1.39
N PRO A 251 10.97 4.52 2.65
CA PRO A 251 11.63 3.65 3.63
C PRO A 251 10.90 2.32 3.90
N LEU A 252 9.59 2.24 3.65
CA LEU A 252 8.80 1.02 3.79
C LEU A 252 8.96 0.04 2.63
N TYR A 253 9.65 0.41 1.55
CA TYR A 253 9.80 -0.44 0.37
C TYR A 253 10.35 -1.84 0.63
N PRO A 254 11.35 -2.07 1.50
CA PRO A 254 11.88 -3.42 1.74
C PRO A 254 10.82 -4.43 2.23
N MET A 255 9.77 -3.93 2.88
CA MET A 255 8.59 -4.71 3.28
C MET A 255 7.55 -4.73 2.16
N LEU A 256 7.21 -3.57 1.58
CA LEU A 256 6.17 -3.45 0.55
C LEU A 256 6.53 -4.16 -0.77
N GLY A 257 7.80 -4.17 -1.16
CA GLY A 257 8.29 -4.81 -2.38
C GLY A 257 8.19 -6.33 -2.36
N ARG A 258 7.79 -6.94 -1.24
CA ARG A 258 7.51 -8.37 -1.11
C ARG A 258 6.02 -8.69 -1.27
N VAL A 259 5.18 -7.66 -1.33
CA VAL A 259 3.73 -7.77 -1.44
C VAL A 259 3.36 -7.97 -2.90
N SER A 260 2.60 -9.03 -3.20
CA SER A 260 2.23 -9.43 -4.56
C SER A 260 1.59 -8.30 -5.36
N GLU A 261 0.69 -7.51 -4.77
CA GLU A 261 0.01 -6.41 -5.46
C GLU A 261 0.96 -5.25 -5.81
N VAL A 262 1.98 -5.00 -4.98
CA VAL A 262 3.01 -4.00 -5.24
C VAL A 262 3.94 -4.49 -6.35
N GLN A 263 4.36 -5.75 -6.32
CA GLN A 263 5.15 -6.37 -7.39
C GLN A 263 4.38 -6.39 -8.71
N LEU A 264 3.07 -6.67 -8.67
CA LEU A 264 2.22 -6.70 -9.84
C LEU A 264 2.18 -5.33 -10.54
N ILE A 265 1.94 -4.24 -9.80
CA ILE A 265 1.91 -2.91 -10.41
C ILE A 265 3.27 -2.49 -10.97
N GLN A 266 4.38 -2.91 -10.35
CA GLN A 266 5.73 -2.68 -10.87
C GLN A 266 5.95 -3.36 -12.23
N HIS A 267 5.58 -4.65 -12.32
CA HIS A 267 5.70 -5.39 -13.58
C HIS A 267 4.77 -4.84 -14.67
N VAL A 268 3.53 -4.48 -14.32
CA VAL A 268 2.59 -3.87 -15.27
C VAL A 268 3.08 -2.49 -15.75
N ALA A 269 3.61 -1.65 -14.85
CA ALA A 269 4.22 -0.38 -15.23
C ALA A 269 5.42 -0.58 -16.16
N ALA A 270 6.25 -1.61 -15.93
CA ALA A 270 7.36 -1.96 -16.79
C ALA A 270 6.91 -2.45 -18.18
N MET A 271 5.85 -3.26 -18.25
CA MET A 271 5.22 -3.65 -19.52
C MET A 271 4.76 -2.43 -20.32
N CYS A 272 4.05 -1.49 -19.67
CA CYS A 272 3.61 -0.26 -20.32
C CYS A 272 4.79 0.61 -20.81
N LYS A 273 5.88 0.72 -20.01
CA LYS A 273 7.10 1.42 -20.43
C LYS A 273 7.73 0.79 -21.67
N ALA A 274 7.75 -0.55 -21.76
CA ALA A 274 8.29 -1.26 -22.90
C ALA A 274 7.52 -0.92 -24.19
N VAL A 275 6.18 -0.89 -24.13
CA VAL A 275 5.32 -0.49 -25.25
C VAL A 275 5.64 0.94 -25.71
N LEU A 276 5.83 1.89 -24.79
CA LEU A 276 6.13 3.28 -25.17
C LEU A 276 7.53 3.49 -25.75
N ARG A 277 8.54 2.75 -25.28
CA ARG A 277 9.93 2.90 -25.73
C ARG A 277 10.20 2.27 -27.08
N ASN A 278 9.32 1.39 -27.56
CA ASN A 278 9.41 0.73 -28.88
C ASN A 278 10.69 -0.10 -29.11
N GLU A 279 11.42 -0.44 -28.04
CA GLU A 279 12.63 -1.26 -28.09
C GLU A 279 12.25 -2.73 -27.77
N SER A 280 11.89 -3.51 -28.80
CA SER A 280 11.46 -4.93 -28.66
C SER A 280 10.42 -5.15 -27.54
N PRO A 281 9.25 -4.48 -27.61
CA PRO A 281 8.26 -4.49 -26.53
C PRO A 281 7.82 -5.92 -26.15
N GLU A 282 7.78 -6.83 -27.11
CA GLU A 282 7.30 -8.21 -26.95
C GLU A 282 8.17 -9.01 -25.97
N LYS A 283 9.50 -8.97 -26.11
CA LYS A 283 10.43 -9.70 -25.22
C LYS A 283 10.39 -9.15 -23.80
N SER A 284 10.40 -7.82 -23.66
CA SER A 284 10.35 -7.18 -22.35
C SER A 284 9.02 -7.48 -21.66
N MET A 285 7.89 -7.37 -22.37
CA MET A 285 6.58 -7.70 -21.84
C MET A 285 6.47 -9.18 -21.47
N ALA A 286 6.93 -10.08 -22.35
CA ALA A 286 6.92 -11.52 -22.11
C ALA A 286 7.66 -11.88 -20.81
N SER A 287 8.84 -11.29 -20.58
CA SER A 287 9.59 -11.53 -19.33
C SER A 287 8.81 -11.14 -18.07
N HIS A 288 8.10 -10.01 -18.09
CA HIS A 288 7.28 -9.57 -16.97
C HIS A 288 6.00 -10.42 -16.82
N ILE A 289 5.39 -10.85 -17.92
CA ILE A 289 4.22 -11.75 -17.87
C ILE A 289 4.63 -13.09 -17.25
N SER A 290 5.78 -13.63 -17.65
CA SER A 290 6.32 -14.88 -17.09
C SER A 290 6.57 -14.75 -15.60
N VAL A 291 7.17 -13.65 -15.13
CA VAL A 291 7.39 -13.42 -13.69
C VAL A 291 6.06 -13.30 -12.93
N CYS A 292 5.08 -12.57 -13.48
CA CYS A 292 3.77 -12.41 -12.84
C CYS A 292 3.00 -13.74 -12.66
N LEU A 293 3.15 -14.67 -13.61
CA LEU A 293 2.45 -15.95 -13.65
C LEU A 293 3.27 -17.12 -13.10
N ALA A 294 4.57 -16.94 -12.88
CA ALA A 294 5.43 -17.97 -12.32
C ALA A 294 5.01 -18.28 -10.88
N GLN A 295 5.06 -19.57 -10.54
CA GLN A 295 4.86 -20.01 -9.16
C GLN A 295 6.09 -19.62 -8.34
N THR A 296 5.85 -18.88 -7.26
CA THR A 296 6.86 -18.40 -6.33
C THR A 296 6.45 -18.81 -4.92
N VAL A 297 7.44 -19.01 -4.05
CA VAL A 297 7.18 -19.18 -2.62
C VAL A 297 6.95 -17.78 -2.05
N LEU A 298 5.73 -17.53 -1.60
CA LEU A 298 5.33 -16.30 -0.93
C LEU A 298 5.92 -16.24 0.49
N GLU A 299 5.88 -15.07 1.13
CA GLU A 299 6.45 -14.87 2.47
C GLU A 299 5.85 -15.79 3.53
N ASP A 300 4.58 -16.18 3.37
CA ASP A 300 3.87 -17.11 4.24
C ASP A 300 4.25 -18.59 4.01
N GLY A 301 5.19 -18.85 3.08
CA GLY A 301 5.64 -20.17 2.69
C GLY A 301 4.69 -20.89 1.72
N THR A 302 3.60 -20.25 1.31
CA THR A 302 2.68 -20.83 0.31
C THR A 302 3.24 -20.66 -1.09
N VAL A 303 2.89 -21.59 -1.98
CA VAL A 303 3.24 -21.49 -3.40
C VAL A 303 2.11 -20.75 -4.10
N GLY A 304 2.40 -19.54 -4.57
CA GLY A 304 1.44 -18.67 -5.22
C GLY A 304 2.03 -18.00 -6.46
N THR A 305 1.26 -17.12 -7.06
CA THR A 305 1.71 -16.24 -8.17
C THR A 305 1.60 -14.80 -7.72
N ILE A 306 2.39 -13.91 -8.33
CA ILE A 306 2.30 -12.47 -8.10
C ILE A 306 0.95 -11.95 -8.61
N ALA A 307 0.51 -12.45 -9.78
CA ALA A 307 -0.78 -12.09 -10.34
C ALA A 307 -1.94 -12.71 -9.54
N HIS A 308 -3.02 -11.95 -9.36
CA HIS A 308 -4.27 -12.44 -8.79
C HIS A 308 -5.11 -13.14 -9.89
N PRO A 309 -5.91 -14.19 -9.58
CA PRO A 309 -6.72 -14.91 -10.57
C PRO A 309 -7.59 -14.05 -11.48
N SER A 310 -8.09 -12.92 -10.98
CA SER A 310 -8.89 -11.96 -11.76
C SER A 310 -8.11 -11.28 -12.90
N THR A 311 -6.78 -11.35 -12.89
CA THR A 311 -5.90 -10.74 -13.89
C THR A 311 -5.28 -11.74 -14.86
N TYR A 312 -5.41 -13.05 -14.58
CA TYR A 312 -4.79 -14.11 -15.38
C TYR A 312 -5.21 -14.05 -16.84
N TRP A 313 -6.51 -13.88 -17.12
CA TRP A 313 -6.97 -13.85 -18.50
C TRP A 313 -6.39 -12.66 -19.27
N ASN A 314 -6.33 -11.47 -18.68
CA ASN A 314 -5.71 -10.30 -19.33
C ASN A 314 -4.22 -10.54 -19.65
N LEU A 315 -3.49 -11.16 -18.73
CA LEU A 315 -2.08 -11.54 -18.94
C LEU A 315 -1.94 -12.62 -20.03
N LEU A 316 -2.85 -13.59 -20.07
CA LEU A 316 -2.89 -14.60 -21.13
C LEU A 316 -3.23 -14.00 -22.49
N THR A 317 -4.23 -13.11 -22.58
CA THR A 317 -4.57 -12.39 -23.82
C THR A 317 -3.37 -11.60 -24.34
N LEU A 318 -2.64 -10.94 -23.45
CA LEU A 318 -1.39 -10.25 -23.81
C LEU A 318 -0.32 -11.21 -24.32
N ALA A 319 -0.12 -12.33 -23.64
CA ALA A 319 0.80 -13.37 -24.09
C ALA A 319 0.39 -13.94 -25.46
N GLY A 320 -0.91 -14.15 -25.70
CA GLY A 320 -1.46 -14.60 -26.97
C GLY A 320 -1.09 -13.66 -28.12
N LYS A 321 -1.29 -12.35 -27.95
CA LYS A 321 -0.87 -11.35 -28.95
C LYS A 321 0.62 -11.42 -29.25
N ILE A 322 1.46 -11.62 -28.23
CA ILE A 322 2.91 -11.77 -28.41
C ILE A 322 3.22 -13.06 -29.17
N LEU A 323 2.55 -14.17 -28.86
CA LEU A 323 2.74 -15.46 -29.53
C LEU A 323 2.28 -15.45 -30.99
N ASP A 324 1.18 -14.74 -31.28
CA ASP A 324 0.66 -14.50 -32.63
C ASP A 324 1.65 -13.65 -33.44
N HIS A 325 2.18 -12.59 -32.84
CA HIS A 325 3.21 -11.78 -33.47
C HIS A 325 4.50 -12.59 -33.74
N ASP A 326 4.97 -13.37 -32.76
CA ASP A 326 6.10 -14.29 -32.97
C ASP A 326 5.81 -15.25 -34.14
N GLU A 327 4.54 -15.68 -34.33
CA GLU A 327 4.13 -16.63 -35.38
C GLU A 327 4.14 -15.98 -36.77
N GLU A 328 3.71 -14.72 -36.88
CA GLU A 328 3.86 -13.94 -38.09
C GLU A 328 5.34 -13.76 -38.46
N PHE A 329 6.19 -13.46 -37.48
CA PHE A 329 7.64 -13.36 -37.66
C PHE A 329 8.26 -14.71 -38.08
N TYR A 330 7.78 -15.81 -37.50
CA TYR A 330 8.22 -17.16 -37.82
C TYR A 330 7.92 -17.52 -39.29
N LYS A 331 6.71 -17.22 -39.77
CA LYS A 331 6.29 -17.48 -41.16
C LYS A 331 7.02 -16.61 -42.18
N ALA A 332 7.43 -15.40 -41.80
CA ALA A 332 8.03 -14.41 -42.71
C ALA A 332 9.52 -14.60 -43.01
N ARG A 333 10.28 -15.38 -42.22
CA ARG A 333 11.76 -15.51 -42.36
C ARG A 333 12.25 -16.85 -42.90
N ASP A 334 13.46 -16.85 -43.45
CA ASP A 334 14.21 -18.05 -43.84
C ASP A 334 14.64 -18.89 -42.61
N SER A 335 14.73 -20.22 -42.81
CA SER A 335 14.80 -21.25 -41.76
C SER A 335 15.85 -21.04 -40.65
N ALA A 336 17.00 -20.44 -40.97
CA ALA A 336 18.08 -20.27 -40.01
C ALA A 336 17.82 -19.19 -38.93
N GLU A 337 16.92 -18.23 -39.16
CA GLU A 337 16.61 -17.14 -38.21
C GLU A 337 15.28 -17.33 -37.46
N ARG A 338 14.46 -18.29 -37.89
CA ARG A 338 13.09 -18.53 -37.38
C ARG A 338 12.98 -18.72 -35.86
N PHE A 339 14.02 -19.26 -35.21
CA PHE A 339 14.03 -19.57 -33.77
C PHE A 339 14.97 -18.68 -32.94
N SER A 340 15.56 -17.67 -33.57
CA SER A 340 16.49 -16.73 -32.91
C SER A 340 15.77 -15.66 -32.08
N ASN A 341 14.48 -15.44 -32.35
CA ASN A 341 13.71 -14.33 -31.81
C ASN A 341 12.41 -14.79 -31.12
N VAL A 342 12.52 -15.74 -30.18
CA VAL A 342 11.38 -16.17 -29.36
C VAL A 342 11.18 -15.20 -28.19
N SER A 343 9.94 -14.78 -27.94
CA SER A 343 9.62 -13.85 -26.86
C SER A 343 9.52 -14.53 -25.49
N PHE A 344 9.01 -15.77 -25.44
CA PHE A 344 8.93 -16.59 -24.23
C PHE A 344 9.95 -17.73 -24.23
N ASP A 345 10.63 -17.95 -23.11
CA ASP A 345 11.45 -19.14 -22.90
C ASP A 345 10.59 -20.33 -22.41
N VAL A 346 11.21 -21.50 -22.23
CA VAL A 346 10.51 -22.73 -21.81
C VAL A 346 9.81 -22.53 -20.46
N ALA A 347 10.45 -21.82 -19.53
CA ALA A 347 9.88 -21.51 -18.21
C ALA A 347 8.64 -20.60 -18.33
N GLY A 348 8.71 -19.57 -19.18
CA GLY A 348 7.61 -18.65 -19.46
C GLY A 348 6.41 -19.35 -20.10
N ILE A 349 6.64 -20.21 -21.09
CA ILE A 349 5.57 -21.03 -21.69
C ILE A 349 4.97 -21.98 -20.66
N HIS A 350 5.78 -22.60 -19.80
CA HIS A 350 5.28 -23.47 -18.74
C HIS A 350 4.40 -22.72 -17.72
N ALA A 351 4.77 -21.49 -17.34
CA ALA A 351 3.95 -20.64 -16.49
C ALA A 351 2.60 -20.31 -17.14
N LEU A 352 2.60 -19.96 -18.42
CA LEU A 352 1.38 -19.70 -19.20
C LEU A 352 0.48 -20.94 -19.29
N LEU A 353 1.04 -22.11 -19.61
CA LEU A 353 0.31 -23.38 -19.67
C LEU A 353 -0.29 -23.73 -18.30
N SER A 354 0.47 -23.60 -17.22
CA SER A 354 -0.01 -23.89 -15.86
C SER A 354 -1.24 -23.06 -15.50
N VAL A 355 -1.22 -21.76 -15.79
CA VAL A 355 -2.34 -20.85 -15.50
C VAL A 355 -3.51 -21.08 -16.45
N PHE A 356 -3.25 -21.29 -17.74
CA PHE A 356 -4.27 -21.60 -18.73
C PHE A 356 -5.03 -22.90 -18.41
N THR A 357 -4.32 -23.95 -18.01
CA THR A 357 -4.93 -25.21 -17.55
C THR A 357 -5.78 -24.98 -16.30
N LYS A 358 -5.28 -24.25 -15.30
CA LYS A 358 -6.06 -23.92 -14.09
C LYS A 358 -7.37 -23.20 -14.42
N LEU A 359 -7.31 -22.18 -15.27
CA LEU A 359 -8.50 -21.42 -15.67
C LEU A 359 -9.51 -22.26 -16.45
N THR A 360 -9.04 -23.12 -17.36
CA THR A 360 -9.93 -23.92 -18.24
C THR A 360 -10.49 -25.16 -17.55
N MET A 361 -9.87 -25.66 -16.48
CA MET A 361 -10.42 -26.74 -15.65
C MET A 361 -11.44 -26.24 -14.62
N GLU A 362 -11.37 -24.97 -14.21
CA GLU A 362 -12.36 -24.34 -13.33
C GLU A 362 -13.54 -23.80 -14.17
N GLU A 363 -14.42 -24.71 -14.63
CA GLU A 363 -15.55 -24.45 -15.55
C GLU A 363 -16.47 -23.26 -15.16
N SER A 364 -16.47 -22.85 -13.88
CA SER A 364 -17.29 -21.75 -13.36
C SER A 364 -16.73 -20.34 -13.59
N LYS A 365 -15.49 -20.18 -14.06
CA LYS A 365 -14.85 -18.86 -14.27
C LYS A 365 -14.67 -18.47 -15.74
N THR A 366 -14.98 -19.37 -16.67
CA THR A 366 -14.80 -19.18 -18.12
C THR A 366 -16.08 -18.80 -18.86
N GLU A 367 -17.20 -18.55 -18.18
CA GLU A 367 -18.50 -18.21 -18.80
C GLU A 367 -18.47 -16.98 -19.72
N HIS A 368 -17.44 -16.13 -19.59
CA HIS A 368 -17.25 -14.92 -20.40
C HIS A 368 -16.21 -15.05 -21.52
N ILE A 369 -15.55 -16.20 -21.65
CA ILE A 369 -14.50 -16.43 -22.65
C ILE A 369 -15.07 -17.32 -23.76
N SER A 370 -14.94 -16.89 -25.01
CA SER A 370 -15.45 -17.69 -26.13
C SER A 370 -14.59 -18.94 -26.35
N GLU A 371 -15.22 -20.05 -26.76
CA GLU A 371 -14.52 -21.30 -27.09
C GLU A 371 -13.43 -21.08 -28.16
N LYS A 372 -13.68 -20.16 -29.09
CA LYS A 372 -12.72 -19.74 -30.12
C LYS A 372 -11.47 -19.09 -29.54
N GLU A 373 -11.61 -18.27 -28.50
CA GLU A 373 -10.45 -17.65 -27.81
C GLU A 373 -9.65 -18.69 -27.02
N ILE A 374 -10.33 -19.66 -26.41
CA ILE A 374 -9.68 -20.77 -25.71
C ILE A 374 -8.88 -21.63 -26.70
N GLU A 375 -9.47 -21.97 -27.85
CA GLU A 375 -8.82 -22.75 -28.91
C GLU A 375 -7.64 -21.99 -29.53
N GLY A 376 -7.82 -20.70 -29.81
CA GLY A 376 -6.75 -19.82 -30.30
C GLY A 376 -5.57 -19.76 -29.33
N MET A 377 -5.84 -19.61 -28.03
CA MET A 377 -4.80 -19.62 -27.00
C MET A 377 -4.09 -20.98 -26.91
N ARG A 378 -4.83 -22.11 -27.00
CA ARG A 378 -4.22 -23.45 -27.02
C ARG A 378 -3.22 -23.60 -28.16
N LEU A 379 -3.62 -23.20 -29.37
CA LEU A 379 -2.77 -23.28 -30.55
C LEU A 379 -1.53 -22.37 -30.40
N GLY A 380 -1.73 -21.13 -29.95
CA GLY A 380 -0.65 -20.18 -29.70
C GLY A 380 0.38 -20.70 -28.68
N LEU A 381 -0.09 -21.30 -27.57
CA LEU A 381 0.77 -21.90 -26.55
C LEU A 381 1.53 -23.11 -27.08
N ALA A 382 0.89 -23.95 -27.90
CA ALA A 382 1.52 -25.14 -28.46
C ALA A 382 2.65 -24.78 -29.45
N ASN A 383 2.39 -23.81 -30.33
CA ASN A 383 3.40 -23.23 -31.23
C ASN A 383 4.49 -22.48 -30.46
N GLY A 384 4.13 -21.78 -29.39
CA GLY A 384 5.07 -21.14 -28.46
C GLY A 384 6.02 -22.14 -27.81
N LEU A 385 5.50 -23.26 -27.30
CA LEU A 385 6.27 -24.33 -26.68
C LEU A 385 7.28 -24.94 -27.64
N MET A 386 6.83 -25.25 -28.87
CA MET A 386 7.71 -25.75 -29.94
C MET A 386 8.92 -24.82 -30.11
N ARG A 387 8.65 -23.53 -30.31
CA ARG A 387 9.70 -22.54 -30.60
C ARG A 387 10.63 -22.33 -29.42
N ALA A 388 10.10 -22.31 -28.20
CA ALA A 388 10.89 -22.20 -26.98
C ALA A 388 11.86 -23.39 -26.82
N ILE A 389 11.40 -24.62 -27.03
CA ILE A 389 12.23 -25.83 -26.94
C ILE A 389 13.33 -25.83 -28.01
N VAL A 390 12.97 -25.54 -29.27
CA VAL A 390 13.95 -25.49 -30.38
C VAL A 390 14.99 -24.40 -30.13
N SER A 391 14.58 -23.23 -29.63
CA SER A 391 15.50 -22.14 -29.28
C SER A 391 16.44 -22.52 -28.15
N ASP A 392 15.95 -23.18 -27.10
CA ASP A 392 16.75 -23.61 -25.95
C ASP A 392 17.78 -24.70 -26.34
N ASN A 393 17.34 -25.70 -27.11
CA ASN A 393 18.22 -26.73 -27.67
C ASN A 393 19.32 -26.13 -28.54
N ARG A 394 19.00 -25.12 -29.35
CA ARG A 394 19.98 -24.41 -30.18
C ARG A 394 21.00 -23.65 -29.32
N LYS A 395 20.56 -22.93 -28.29
CA LYS A 395 21.47 -22.22 -27.35
C LYS A 395 22.40 -23.20 -26.64
N SER A 396 21.88 -24.36 -26.23
CA SER A 396 22.66 -25.44 -25.61
C SER A 396 23.71 -25.99 -26.58
N TYR A 397 23.31 -26.28 -27.82
CA TYR A 397 24.22 -26.72 -28.88
C TYR A 397 25.32 -25.69 -29.19
N GLU A 398 24.96 -24.43 -29.39
CA GLU A 398 25.92 -23.34 -29.64
C GLU A 398 26.89 -23.14 -28.47
N SER A 399 26.41 -23.31 -27.22
CA SER A 399 27.25 -23.24 -26.02
C SER A 399 28.22 -24.43 -25.94
N MET A 400 27.77 -25.65 -26.23
CA MET A 400 28.63 -26.82 -26.32
C MET A 400 29.70 -26.68 -27.40
N VAL A 401 29.33 -26.20 -28.59
CA VAL A 401 30.26 -25.95 -29.71
C VAL A 401 31.29 -24.87 -29.35
N LYS A 402 30.88 -23.80 -28.66
CA LYS A 402 31.80 -22.74 -28.17
C LYS A 402 32.74 -23.26 -27.08
N MET A 403 32.30 -24.13 -26.17
CA MET A 403 33.16 -24.75 -25.15
C MET A 403 34.14 -25.79 -25.73
N HIS A 404 33.79 -26.41 -26.86
CA HIS A 404 34.59 -27.47 -27.50
C HIS A 404 35.36 -26.99 -28.75
N ALA A 405 35.53 -25.68 -28.93
CA ALA A 405 36.40 -25.08 -29.95
C ALA A 405 37.90 -25.21 -29.63
N GLY A 406 38.30 -26.24 -28.88
CA GLY A 406 39.66 -26.75 -28.74
C GLY A 406 39.87 -28.00 -29.62
N PRO A 407 41.11 -28.39 -29.96
CA PRO A 407 41.43 -29.22 -31.13
C PRO A 407 41.04 -30.72 -31.04
N ASP A 408 40.35 -31.19 -30.00
CA ASP A 408 40.03 -32.61 -29.83
C ASP A 408 38.61 -32.96 -30.28
N ARG A 409 38.41 -32.91 -31.60
CA ARG A 409 37.17 -33.34 -32.29
C ARG A 409 36.91 -34.87 -32.27
N LYS A 410 37.67 -35.67 -31.51
CA LYS A 410 37.66 -37.15 -31.58
C LYS A 410 37.04 -37.89 -30.39
N ARG A 411 36.35 -37.20 -29.46
CA ARG A 411 35.74 -37.85 -28.28
C ARG A 411 34.23 -37.64 -28.17
N MET A 412 33.47 -37.81 -29.25
CA MET A 412 32.00 -37.67 -29.22
C MET A 412 31.18 -38.93 -29.55
N ASP A 413 31.79 -40.12 -29.59
CA ASP A 413 31.03 -41.37 -29.83
C ASP A 413 30.57 -42.10 -28.54
N GLN A 414 30.80 -41.56 -27.34
CA GLN A 414 30.58 -42.33 -26.10
C GLN A 414 29.84 -41.64 -24.94
N ALA A 415 29.17 -40.51 -25.15
CA ALA A 415 28.24 -39.97 -24.15
C ALA A 415 26.78 -40.25 -24.55
N LYS A 416 26.38 -41.53 -24.48
CA LYS A 416 24.98 -41.94 -24.50
C LYS A 416 24.44 -41.92 -23.07
N SER A 417 23.64 -40.91 -22.72
CA SER A 417 22.59 -41.04 -21.72
C SER A 417 21.35 -40.26 -22.19
N ALA A 418 20.19 -40.81 -21.85
CA ALA A 418 18.87 -40.41 -22.29
C ALA A 418 18.56 -38.93 -22.00
N ASP A 419 18.09 -38.20 -23.03
CA ASP A 419 17.17 -37.05 -22.98
C ASP A 419 17.35 -36.22 -24.27
N ILE A 420 16.40 -36.33 -25.21
CA ILE A 420 16.05 -35.44 -26.37
C ILE A 420 17.19 -34.94 -27.31
N GLY A 421 18.47 -35.10 -26.98
CA GLY A 421 19.64 -34.76 -27.77
C GLY A 421 19.96 -35.77 -28.89
N THR A 422 19.08 -36.74 -29.14
CA THR A 422 19.23 -37.73 -30.22
C THR A 422 18.81 -37.24 -31.60
N TYR A 423 18.34 -36.00 -31.75
CA TYR A 423 17.94 -35.45 -33.05
C TYR A 423 19.05 -34.56 -33.61
N SER A 424 19.71 -35.06 -34.65
CA SER A 424 20.95 -34.51 -35.22
C SER A 424 20.76 -33.25 -36.08
N SER A 425 19.55 -32.76 -36.26
CA SER A 425 19.28 -31.51 -36.96
C SER A 425 18.05 -30.78 -36.41
N VAL A 426 18.05 -29.44 -36.50
CA VAL A 426 16.90 -28.58 -36.16
C VAL A 426 15.65 -29.01 -36.94
N ALA A 427 15.82 -29.48 -38.18
CA ALA A 427 14.75 -29.99 -39.04
C ALA A 427 14.10 -31.28 -38.48
N ASP A 428 14.86 -32.15 -37.83
CA ASP A 428 14.30 -33.35 -37.18
C ASP A 428 13.50 -32.99 -35.92
N GLN A 429 13.91 -31.94 -35.21
CA GLN A 429 13.18 -31.42 -34.05
C GLN A 429 11.88 -30.73 -34.48
N GLU A 430 11.91 -29.93 -35.55
CA GLU A 430 10.71 -29.33 -36.18
C GLU A 430 9.69 -30.40 -36.58
N LEU A 431 10.12 -31.44 -37.31
CA LEU A 431 9.26 -32.51 -37.80
C LEU A 431 8.58 -33.30 -36.66
N ILE A 432 9.26 -33.45 -35.53
CA ILE A 432 8.73 -34.18 -34.38
C ILE A 432 7.69 -33.35 -33.65
N VAL A 433 7.93 -32.05 -33.46
CA VAL A 433 6.95 -31.22 -32.79
C VAL A 433 5.75 -30.95 -33.71
N GLU A 434 5.93 -30.80 -35.03
CA GLU A 434 4.82 -30.77 -35.99
C GLU A 434 3.95 -32.03 -35.89
N ARG A 435 4.56 -33.22 -35.82
CA ARG A 435 3.83 -34.48 -35.59
C ARG A 435 3.14 -34.58 -34.23
N MET A 436 3.58 -33.84 -33.22
CA MET A 436 2.94 -33.78 -31.91
C MET A 436 1.76 -32.80 -31.87
N LEU A 437 1.66 -31.87 -32.81
CA LEU A 437 0.57 -30.90 -32.94
C LEU A 437 -0.52 -31.33 -33.94
N ASP A 438 -0.22 -32.26 -34.84
CA ASP A 438 -1.17 -32.87 -35.80
C ASP A 438 -2.11 -33.93 -35.16
N PHE A 439 -2.09 -34.07 -33.82
CA PHE A 439 -2.97 -34.91 -33.01
C PHE A 439 -3.84 -34.06 -32.09
#